data_AF-A0A8H7A8L0-F1
#
_entry.id   AF-A0A8H7A8L0-F1
#
_cell.length_a   1.000
_cell.length_b   1.000
_cell.length_c   1.000
_cell.angle_alpha   90.00
_cell.angle_beta   90.00
_cell.angle_gamma   90.00
#
_symmetry.space_group_name_H-M   'P 1'
#
loop_
_entity.id
_entity.type
_entity.pdbx_description
1 polymer ?
#
loop_
_entity_poly.entity_id
_entity_poly.type
_entity_poly.pdbx_seq_one_letter_code
_entity_poly.pdbx_strand_id
1 'polypeptide(L)'
;MESMEGFRAWQLRGRRRRPGFDEYLDAHRRDYFMSGGISSGAAWADFEQTARLCWESEYGYEDEENVERHAERLGRRLVQQGFVLRRPFPLLANPKGQDQWTTYVEYLAFEAESLYGLAEAARRLEKKVKTRDCYEGKYQAAKAAAEQQQSRVGWVLSEIEKIEADQKAAAGKSGGSTSGSSRKRKHTDDINRPEDVSAPRLGKRRRTKKVEEMNKTDETKKMPAGKSANPSQTGRSKRRKPSTEADEKGGGGGCPGAAVEEKQGGRHA
;
A
#
# COMPACT_ATOMS: atom_id res chain seq x y z
N MET A 1 4.95 -1.35 -4.59
CA MET A 1 4.53 -0.75 -3.29
C MET A 1 5.03 -1.70 -2.21
N GLU A 2 6.21 -1.45 -1.64
CA GLU A 2 7.01 -2.53 -1.04
C GLU A 2 6.98 -2.59 0.51
N SER A 3 6.44 -1.57 1.19
CA SER A 3 6.40 -1.52 2.65
C SER A 3 5.03 -1.13 3.19
N MET A 4 4.79 -1.46 4.46
CA MET A 4 3.62 -1.03 5.23
C MET A 4 3.47 0.51 5.24
N GLU A 5 4.59 1.23 5.27
CA GLU A 5 4.60 2.70 5.16
C GLU A 5 4.10 3.17 3.80
N GLY A 6 4.53 2.50 2.72
CA GLY A 6 4.03 2.76 1.37
C GLY A 6 2.53 2.48 1.25
N PHE A 7 2.06 1.39 1.85
CA PHE A 7 0.63 1.08 1.92
C PHE A 7 -0.14 2.13 2.73
N ARG A 8 0.38 2.57 3.87
CA ARG A 8 -0.26 3.62 4.67
C ARG A 8 -0.32 4.95 3.92
N ALA A 9 0.74 5.31 3.21
CA ALA A 9 0.73 6.48 2.35
C ALA A 9 -0.31 6.35 1.23
N TRP A 10 -0.46 5.16 0.64
CA TRP A 10 -1.52 4.87 -0.33
C TRP A 10 -2.92 5.02 0.26
N GLN A 11 -3.18 4.45 1.44
CA GLN A 11 -4.47 4.63 2.13
C GLN A 11 -4.77 6.11 2.38
N LEU A 12 -3.79 6.87 2.86
CA LEU A 12 -3.94 8.28 3.20
C LEU A 12 -4.12 9.21 1.99
N ARG A 13 -3.61 8.83 0.81
CA ARG A 13 -3.86 9.54 -0.46
C ARG A 13 -5.29 9.35 -0.98
N GLY A 14 -6.09 8.58 -0.26
CA GLY A 14 -7.46 8.23 -0.61
C GLY A 14 -7.47 6.82 -1.15
N ARG A 15 -7.81 5.86 -0.29
CA ARG A 15 -8.06 4.46 -0.65
C ARG A 15 -8.90 4.41 -1.90
N ARG A 16 -8.28 4.02 -3.02
CA ARG A 16 -8.97 3.94 -4.31
C ARG A 16 -9.75 5.21 -4.65
N ARG A 17 -9.31 6.37 -4.13
CA ARG A 17 -9.81 7.67 -4.57
C ARG A 17 -9.53 7.70 -6.05
N ARG A 18 -10.59 7.81 -6.83
CA ARG A 18 -10.48 8.10 -8.25
C ARG A 18 -9.76 9.44 -8.36
N PRO A 19 -8.49 9.48 -8.83
CA PRO A 19 -7.87 10.75 -9.08
C PRO A 19 -8.75 11.47 -10.10
N GLY A 20 -8.92 12.79 -9.94
CA GLY A 20 -9.53 13.58 -11.00
C GLY A 20 -8.74 13.36 -12.30
N PHE A 21 -9.40 13.47 -13.46
CA PHE A 21 -8.72 13.25 -14.73
C PHE A 21 -7.44 14.08 -14.86
N ASP A 22 -7.45 15.33 -14.37
CA ASP A 22 -6.26 16.20 -14.38
C ASP A 22 -5.11 15.65 -13.52
N GLU A 23 -5.42 15.14 -12.32
CA GLU A 23 -4.42 14.52 -11.43
C GLU A 23 -3.84 13.25 -12.03
N TYR A 24 -4.68 12.46 -12.71
CA TYR A 24 -4.25 11.29 -13.47
C TYR A 24 -3.35 11.68 -14.64
N LEU A 25 -3.77 12.68 -15.43
CA LEU A 25 -3.04 13.16 -16.61
C LEU A 25 -1.65 13.66 -16.22
N ASP A 26 -1.52 14.40 -15.12
CA ASP A 26 -0.23 14.86 -14.59
C ASP A 26 0.67 13.70 -14.15
N ALA A 27 0.11 12.69 -13.47
CA ALA A 27 0.85 11.48 -13.12
C ALA A 27 1.30 10.72 -14.38
N HIS A 28 0.41 10.56 -15.35
CA HIS A 28 0.68 9.88 -16.61
C HIS A 28 1.78 10.58 -17.43
N ARG A 29 1.79 11.93 -17.46
CA ARG A 29 2.88 12.72 -18.05
C ARG A 29 4.21 12.43 -17.37
N ARG A 30 4.26 12.44 -16.03
CA ARG A 30 5.50 12.14 -15.30
C ARG A 30 6.04 10.75 -15.62
N ASP A 31 5.18 9.73 -15.62
CA ASP A 31 5.60 8.36 -15.91
C ASP A 31 6.10 8.20 -17.35
N TYR A 32 5.44 8.87 -18.30
CA TYR A 32 5.90 8.92 -19.69
C TYR A 32 7.32 9.52 -19.79
N PHE A 33 7.59 10.63 -19.10
CA PHE A 33 8.92 11.23 -19.05
C PHE A 33 9.96 10.33 -18.38
N MET A 34 9.61 9.71 -17.26
CA MET A 34 10.49 8.79 -16.54
C MET A 34 10.85 7.55 -17.38
N SER A 35 9.97 7.16 -18.31
CA SER A 35 10.19 6.05 -19.24
C SER A 35 11.00 6.45 -20.48
N GLY A 36 11.55 7.67 -20.53
CA GLY A 36 12.33 8.18 -21.66
C GLY A 36 11.48 8.78 -22.78
N GLY A 37 10.20 9.07 -22.51
CA GLY A 37 9.31 9.77 -23.43
C GLY A 37 9.82 11.18 -23.75
N ILE A 38 9.60 11.63 -24.99
CA ILE A 38 10.04 12.94 -25.47
C ILE A 38 8.95 13.97 -25.15
N SER A 39 9.33 15.16 -24.69
CA SER A 39 8.37 16.24 -24.35
C SER A 39 7.44 16.65 -25.48
N SER A 40 7.86 16.49 -26.74
CA SER A 40 6.99 16.70 -27.88
C SER A 40 5.82 15.73 -27.92
N GLY A 41 6.00 14.47 -27.51
CA GLY A 41 4.95 13.45 -27.54
C GLY A 41 3.86 13.66 -26.48
N ALA A 42 4.21 14.27 -25.35
CA ALA A 42 3.24 14.60 -24.28
C ALA A 42 2.39 15.85 -24.57
N ALA A 43 2.75 16.63 -25.61
CA ALA A 43 2.03 17.84 -26.03
C ALA A 43 1.01 17.58 -27.16
N TRP A 44 0.89 16.34 -27.64
CA TRP A 44 -0.03 16.00 -28.72
C TRP A 44 -1.45 15.84 -28.18
N ALA A 45 -2.45 16.30 -28.94
CA ALA A 45 -3.86 16.16 -28.58
C ALA A 45 -4.26 14.69 -28.33
N ASP A 46 -3.66 13.78 -29.09
CA ASP A 46 -3.88 12.33 -28.96
C ASP A 46 -3.37 11.76 -27.62
N PHE A 47 -2.40 12.42 -26.98
CA PHE A 47 -1.87 11.98 -25.70
C PHE A 47 -2.91 12.12 -24.59
N GLU A 48 -3.55 13.29 -24.49
CA GLU A 48 -4.61 13.51 -23.50
C GLU A 48 -5.81 12.61 -23.76
N GLN A 49 -6.17 12.39 -25.03
CA GLN A 49 -7.26 11.50 -25.38
C GLN A 49 -6.96 10.04 -25.04
N THR A 50 -5.73 9.58 -25.27
CA THR A 50 -5.26 8.25 -24.85
C THR A 50 -5.28 8.13 -23.32
N ALA A 51 -4.77 9.14 -22.61
CA ALA A 51 -4.82 9.18 -21.15
C ALA A 51 -6.26 9.18 -20.63
N ARG A 52 -7.20 9.88 -21.30
CA ARG A 52 -8.62 9.87 -20.95
C ARG A 52 -9.23 8.50 -21.14
N LEU A 53 -8.98 7.82 -22.25
CA LEU A 53 -9.45 6.45 -22.47
C LEU A 53 -8.87 5.49 -21.43
N CYS A 54 -7.60 5.62 -21.07
CA CYS A 54 -7.00 4.83 -20.00
C CYS A 54 -7.67 5.12 -18.65
N TRP A 55 -7.87 6.39 -18.30
CA TRP A 55 -8.53 6.80 -17.05
C TRP A 55 -9.99 6.34 -17.00
N GLU A 56 -10.75 6.46 -18.08
CA GLU A 56 -12.12 5.95 -18.18
C GLU A 56 -12.15 4.42 -18.13
N SER A 57 -11.20 3.74 -18.74
CA SER A 57 -11.12 2.28 -18.64
C SER A 57 -10.75 1.82 -17.23
N GLU A 58 -9.87 2.54 -16.54
CA GLU A 58 -9.35 2.18 -15.22
C GLU A 58 -10.31 2.61 -14.09
N TYR A 59 -11.01 3.73 -14.28
CA TYR A 59 -11.85 4.37 -13.25
C TYR A 59 -13.30 4.67 -13.67
N GLY A 60 -13.73 4.33 -14.89
CA GLY A 60 -15.05 4.67 -15.43
C GLY A 60 -16.23 3.88 -14.88
N TYR A 61 -15.99 2.95 -13.96
CA TYR A 61 -17.07 2.30 -13.21
C TYR A 61 -17.45 3.19 -12.03
N GLU A 62 -18.61 3.83 -12.13
CA GLU A 62 -19.22 4.60 -11.05
C GLU A 62 -19.57 3.68 -9.88
N ASP A 63 -18.74 3.73 -8.86
CA ASP A 63 -19.15 3.70 -7.46
C ASP A 63 -17.93 4.22 -6.71
N GLU A 64 -18.02 5.39 -6.08
CA GLU A 64 -17.12 5.66 -4.95
C GLU A 64 -17.22 4.44 -4.05
N GLU A 65 -16.15 3.62 -4.00
CA GLU A 65 -16.26 2.28 -3.45
C GLU A 65 -16.72 2.39 -2.01
N ASN A 66 -17.99 2.05 -1.77
CA ASN A 66 -18.58 2.13 -0.44
C ASN A 66 -17.67 1.32 0.49
N VAL A 67 -17.15 1.99 1.52
CA VAL A 67 -16.16 1.45 2.46
C VAL A 67 -16.68 0.16 3.09
N GLU A 68 -17.99 0.03 3.28
CA GLU A 68 -18.65 -1.18 3.75
C GLU A 68 -18.54 -2.31 2.72
N ARG A 69 -18.87 -2.03 1.45
CA ARG A 69 -18.72 -2.98 0.33
C ARG A 69 -17.26 -3.41 0.14
N HIS A 70 -16.32 -2.49 0.37
CA HIS A 70 -14.89 -2.77 0.37
C HIS A 70 -14.53 -3.72 1.51
N ALA A 71 -14.92 -3.40 2.75
CA ALA A 71 -14.67 -4.24 3.93
C ALA A 71 -15.23 -5.65 3.75
N GLU A 72 -16.46 -5.78 3.26
CA GLU A 72 -17.05 -7.08 2.94
C GLU A 72 -16.26 -7.86 1.90
N ARG A 73 -15.80 -7.18 0.83
CA ARG A 73 -15.00 -7.81 -0.22
C ARG A 73 -13.69 -8.34 0.33
N LEU A 74 -13.00 -7.56 1.17
CA LEU A 74 -11.79 -8.00 1.85
C LEU A 74 -12.08 -9.20 2.76
N GLY A 75 -13.17 -9.14 3.53
CA GLY A 75 -13.57 -10.22 4.45
C GLY A 75 -13.84 -11.53 3.71
N ARG A 76 -14.64 -11.48 2.65
CA ARG A 76 -14.92 -12.65 1.79
C ARG A 76 -13.64 -13.23 1.21
N ARG A 77 -12.74 -12.39 0.70
CA ARG A 77 -11.46 -12.82 0.11
C ARG A 77 -10.54 -13.47 1.14
N LEU A 78 -10.39 -12.87 2.30
CA LEU A 78 -9.58 -13.42 3.38
C LEU A 78 -10.10 -14.80 3.79
N VAL A 79 -11.42 -14.96 3.94
CA VAL A 79 -12.05 -16.26 4.23
C VAL A 79 -11.79 -17.29 3.13
N GLN A 80 -11.92 -16.91 1.85
CA GLN A 80 -11.63 -17.81 0.71
C GLN A 80 -10.18 -18.31 0.69
N GLN A 81 -9.26 -17.54 1.27
CA GLN A 81 -7.85 -17.89 1.39
C GLN A 81 -7.52 -18.62 2.70
N GLY A 82 -8.55 -18.98 3.50
CA GLY A 82 -8.41 -19.72 4.74
C GLY A 82 -8.12 -18.86 5.97
N PHE A 83 -8.16 -17.52 5.85
CA PHE A 83 -8.00 -16.63 6.99
C PHE A 83 -9.30 -16.52 7.78
N VAL A 84 -9.22 -16.75 9.09
CA VAL A 84 -10.36 -16.61 10.01
C VAL A 84 -10.14 -15.38 10.86
N LEU A 85 -10.87 -14.31 10.56
CA LEU A 85 -10.86 -13.09 11.36
C LEU A 85 -11.69 -13.32 12.63
N ARG A 86 -11.05 -13.25 13.79
CA ARG A 86 -11.70 -13.47 15.10
C ARG A 86 -12.51 -12.27 15.58
N ARG A 87 -12.37 -11.13 14.92
CA ARG A 87 -12.99 -9.85 15.30
C ARG A 87 -13.59 -9.19 14.05
N PRO A 88 -14.74 -8.52 14.19
CA PRO A 88 -15.23 -7.61 13.15
C PRO A 88 -14.21 -6.49 12.87
N PHE A 89 -14.00 -6.14 11.60
CA PHE A 89 -13.07 -5.08 11.19
C PHE A 89 -13.83 -3.99 10.42
N PRO A 90 -14.59 -3.12 11.10
CA PRO A 90 -15.24 -2.00 10.43
C PRO A 90 -14.17 -1.08 9.85
N LEU A 91 -14.11 -0.98 8.53
CA LEU A 91 -13.27 0.02 7.88
C LEU A 91 -13.94 1.38 8.03
N LEU A 92 -13.17 2.37 8.47
CA LEU A 92 -13.65 3.76 8.55
C LEU A 92 -13.47 4.44 7.19
N ALA A 93 -14.42 5.30 6.81
CA ALA A 93 -14.30 6.08 5.56
C ALA A 93 -13.05 6.97 5.55
N ASN A 94 -12.69 7.53 6.70
CA ASN A 94 -11.44 8.25 6.86
C ASN A 94 -10.32 7.31 7.38
N PRO A 95 -9.28 7.01 6.58
CA PRO A 95 -8.16 6.16 7.01
C PRO A 95 -7.36 6.72 8.17
N LYS A 96 -7.40 8.03 8.41
CA LYS A 96 -6.71 8.64 9.55
C LYS A 96 -7.27 8.16 10.90
N GLY A 97 -8.55 7.78 10.95
CA GLY A 97 -9.20 7.30 12.16
C GLY A 97 -9.03 5.80 12.41
N GLN A 98 -8.48 5.04 11.45
CA GLN A 98 -8.30 3.59 11.63
C GLN A 98 -7.24 3.31 12.70
N ASP A 99 -7.55 2.35 13.56
CA ASP A 99 -6.57 1.82 14.49
C ASP A 99 -5.50 1.00 13.75
N GLN A 100 -4.44 0.66 14.46
CA GLN A 100 -3.35 -0.12 13.90
C GLN A 100 -3.83 -1.49 13.42
N TRP A 101 -4.69 -2.16 14.19
CA TRP A 101 -5.19 -3.49 13.85
C TRP A 101 -5.97 -3.51 12.52
N THR A 102 -6.96 -2.63 12.35
CA THR A 102 -7.73 -2.52 11.09
C THR A 102 -6.85 -2.16 9.91
N THR A 103 -5.83 -1.34 10.14
CA THR A 103 -4.83 -0.99 9.11
C THR A 103 -4.05 -2.23 8.65
N TYR A 104 -3.58 -3.06 9.57
CA TYR A 104 -2.86 -4.30 9.25
C TYR A 104 -3.76 -5.37 8.63
N VAL A 105 -5.04 -5.46 9.03
CA VAL A 105 -6.00 -6.38 8.40
C VAL A 105 -6.28 -5.97 6.95
N GLU A 106 -6.42 -4.68 6.67
CA GLU A 106 -6.58 -4.18 5.29
C GLU A 106 -5.31 -4.45 4.47
N TYR A 107 -4.14 -4.24 5.07
CA TYR A 107 -2.85 -4.54 4.44
C TYR A 107 -2.68 -6.04 4.15
N LEU A 108 -3.11 -6.90 5.06
CA LEU A 108 -3.13 -8.35 4.85
C LEU A 108 -3.93 -8.71 3.60
N ALA A 109 -5.12 -8.15 3.45
CA ALA A 109 -5.96 -8.41 2.29
C ALA A 109 -5.32 -7.94 0.98
N PHE A 110 -4.62 -6.80 1.00
CA PHE A 110 -3.83 -6.30 -0.14
C PHE A 110 -2.68 -7.26 -0.52
N GLU A 111 -1.88 -7.68 0.45
CA GLU A 111 -0.76 -8.59 0.20
C GLU A 111 -1.24 -9.98 -0.23
N ALA A 112 -2.39 -10.43 0.27
CA ALA A 112 -2.95 -11.71 -0.09
C ALA A 112 -3.63 -11.71 -1.48
N GLU A 113 -4.17 -10.58 -1.94
CA GLU A 113 -4.57 -10.39 -3.35
C GLU A 113 -3.37 -10.40 -4.28
N SER A 114 -2.29 -9.72 -3.90
CA SER A 114 -1.03 -9.70 -4.65
C SER A 114 -0.45 -11.12 -4.76
N LEU A 115 -0.46 -11.88 -3.67
CA LEU A 115 -0.03 -13.28 -3.64
C LEU A 115 -0.84 -14.14 -4.62
N TYR A 116 -2.17 -13.99 -4.61
CA TYR A 116 -3.04 -14.74 -5.51
C TYR A 116 -2.69 -14.49 -6.98
N GLY A 117 -2.51 -13.22 -7.38
CA GLY A 117 -2.14 -12.86 -8.74
C GLY A 117 -0.78 -13.45 -9.17
N LEU A 118 0.23 -13.37 -8.30
CA LEU A 118 1.55 -13.95 -8.55
C LEU A 118 1.52 -15.48 -8.64
N ALA A 119 0.81 -16.14 -7.73
CA ALA A 119 0.64 -17.59 -7.75
C ALA A 119 -0.11 -18.07 -9.00
N GLU A 120 -1.11 -17.31 -9.46
CA GLU A 120 -1.80 -17.62 -10.71
C GLU A 120 -0.89 -17.45 -11.94
N ALA A 121 -0.10 -16.37 -11.98
CA ALA A 121 0.89 -16.14 -13.03
C ALA A 121 1.92 -17.27 -13.09
N ALA A 122 2.46 -17.69 -11.94
CA ALA A 122 3.39 -18.81 -11.84
C ALA A 122 2.75 -20.11 -12.37
N ARG A 123 1.52 -20.43 -11.96
CA ARG A 123 0.78 -21.62 -12.44
C ARG A 123 0.52 -21.60 -13.95
N ARG A 124 0.19 -20.43 -14.51
CA ARG A 124 0.01 -20.25 -15.96
C ARG A 124 1.32 -20.46 -16.72
N LEU A 125 2.44 -19.98 -16.18
CA LEU A 125 3.76 -20.16 -16.77
C LEU A 125 4.24 -21.61 -16.65
N GLU A 126 3.99 -22.29 -15.53
CA GLU A 126 4.29 -23.72 -15.34
C GLU A 126 3.63 -24.58 -16.44
N LYS A 127 2.36 -24.32 -16.75
CA LYS A 127 1.66 -25.00 -17.86
C LYS A 127 2.34 -24.77 -19.22
N LYS A 128 2.91 -23.58 -19.44
CA LYS A 128 3.61 -23.22 -20.68
C LYS A 128 5.02 -23.81 -20.75
N VAL A 129 5.73 -23.91 -19.63
CA VAL A 129 7.03 -24.59 -19.55
C VAL A 129 6.92 -26.02 -20.06
N LYS A 130 5.87 -26.75 -19.67
CA LYS A 130 5.60 -28.12 -20.15
C LYS A 130 5.46 -28.23 -21.67
N THR A 131 5.15 -27.13 -22.35
CA THR A 131 5.01 -27.08 -23.81
C THR A 131 6.21 -26.49 -24.52
N ARG A 132 7.01 -25.65 -23.83
CA ARG A 132 8.07 -24.82 -24.42
C ARG A 132 9.11 -24.41 -23.37
N ASP A 133 10.37 -24.78 -23.60
CA ASP A 133 11.49 -24.52 -22.69
C ASP A 133 11.80 -23.01 -22.49
N CYS A 134 11.40 -22.14 -23.43
CA CYS A 134 11.68 -20.70 -23.36
C CYS A 134 10.95 -19.95 -22.22
N TYR A 135 10.04 -20.60 -21.49
CA TYR A 135 9.33 -20.02 -20.35
C TYR A 135 9.95 -20.33 -18.99
N GLU A 136 10.97 -21.18 -18.91
CA GLU A 136 11.54 -21.64 -17.63
C GLU A 136 12.00 -20.48 -16.76
N GLY A 137 12.79 -19.55 -17.31
CA GLY A 137 13.25 -18.38 -16.55
C GLY A 137 12.12 -17.47 -16.06
N LYS A 138 11.06 -17.31 -16.85
CA LYS A 138 9.88 -16.51 -16.46
C LYS A 138 9.09 -17.20 -15.35
N TYR A 139 8.94 -18.52 -15.45
CA TYR A 139 8.29 -19.32 -14.43
C TYR A 139 9.03 -19.24 -13.10
N GLN A 140 10.35 -19.43 -13.10
CA GLN A 140 11.17 -19.34 -11.89
C GLN A 140 11.09 -17.95 -11.24
N ALA A 141 11.13 -16.88 -12.05
CA ALA A 141 10.96 -15.52 -11.54
C ALA A 141 9.57 -15.30 -10.90
N ALA A 142 8.50 -15.76 -11.55
CA ALA A 142 7.14 -15.64 -11.02
C ALA A 142 6.94 -16.48 -9.74
N LYS A 143 7.54 -17.67 -9.68
CA LYS A 143 7.54 -18.54 -8.50
C LYS A 143 8.26 -17.88 -7.33
N ALA A 144 9.47 -17.37 -7.55
CA ALA A 144 10.23 -16.66 -6.52
C ALA A 144 9.49 -15.42 -6.00
N ALA A 145 8.83 -14.65 -6.89
CA ALA A 145 8.00 -13.53 -6.49
C ALA A 145 6.81 -13.97 -5.62
N ALA A 146 6.15 -15.08 -5.96
CA ALA A 146 5.06 -15.65 -5.15
C ALA A 146 5.56 -16.11 -3.76
N GLU A 147 6.73 -16.75 -3.67
CA GLU A 147 7.33 -17.18 -2.39
C GLU A 147 7.74 -16.01 -1.50
N GLN A 148 8.35 -14.97 -2.08
CA GLN A 148 8.64 -13.72 -1.38
C GLN A 148 7.36 -13.09 -0.84
N GLN A 149 6.32 -13.06 -1.67
CA GLN A 149 5.03 -12.50 -1.31
C GLN A 149 4.33 -13.31 -0.21
N GLN A 150 4.45 -14.64 -0.23
CA GLN A 150 3.96 -15.51 0.84
C GLN A 150 4.66 -15.23 2.17
N SER A 151 5.97 -14.98 2.14
CA SER A 151 6.75 -14.59 3.33
C SER A 151 6.24 -13.27 3.92
N ARG A 152 5.89 -12.30 3.06
CA ARG A 152 5.30 -11.00 3.49
C ARG A 152 3.95 -11.20 4.15
N VAL A 153 3.08 -12.03 3.58
CA VAL A 153 1.78 -12.39 4.19
C VAL A 153 1.98 -13.01 5.58
N GLY A 154 2.92 -13.95 5.72
CA GLY A 154 3.26 -14.57 7.01
C GLY A 154 3.76 -13.55 8.06
N TRP A 155 4.57 -12.59 7.64
CA TRP A 155 5.01 -11.49 8.50
C TRP A 155 3.84 -10.61 8.96
N VAL A 156 2.93 -10.23 8.06
CA VAL A 156 1.74 -9.41 8.40
C VAL A 156 0.85 -10.12 9.42
N LEU A 157 0.62 -11.42 9.26
CA LEU A 157 -0.14 -12.23 10.24
C LEU A 157 0.51 -12.21 11.62
N SER A 158 1.84 -12.35 11.67
CA SER A 158 2.59 -12.31 12.92
C SER A 158 2.43 -10.95 13.61
N GLU A 159 2.37 -9.87 12.84
CA GLU A 159 2.20 -8.52 13.38
C GLU A 159 0.77 -8.25 13.87
N ILE A 160 -0.25 -8.78 13.17
CA ILE A 160 -1.64 -8.78 13.65
C ILE A 160 -1.73 -9.52 14.99
N GLU A 161 -1.10 -10.69 15.12
CA GLU A 161 -1.10 -11.47 16.36
C GLU A 161 -0.46 -10.70 17.53
N LYS A 162 0.67 -10.02 17.30
CA LYS A 162 1.29 -9.16 18.32
C LYS A 162 0.36 -8.01 18.75
N ILE A 163 -0.25 -7.32 17.80
CA ILE A 163 -1.19 -6.23 18.09
C ILE A 163 -2.38 -6.74 18.92
N GLU A 164 -2.91 -7.93 18.60
CA GLU A 164 -3.97 -8.56 19.39
C GLU A 164 -3.52 -8.91 20.81
N ALA A 165 -2.31 -9.43 20.97
CA ALA A 165 -1.75 -9.75 22.28
C ALA A 165 -1.56 -8.48 23.14
N ASP A 166 -1.03 -7.41 22.56
CA ASP A 166 -0.83 -6.13 23.24
C ASP A 166 -2.17 -5.51 23.68
N GLN A 167 -3.18 -5.55 22.81
CA GLN A 167 -4.53 -5.08 23.14
C GLN A 167 -5.15 -5.90 24.29
N LYS A 168 -5.00 -7.23 24.28
CA LYS A 168 -5.47 -8.10 25.38
C LYS A 168 -4.76 -7.80 26.69
N ALA A 169 -3.44 -7.60 26.66
CA ALA A 169 -2.65 -7.26 27.83
C ALA A 169 -3.03 -5.88 28.42
N ALA A 170 -3.34 -4.91 27.57
CA ALA A 170 -3.81 -3.59 27.99
C ALA A 170 -5.19 -3.65 28.66
N ALA A 171 -6.11 -4.44 28.13
CA ALA A 171 -7.46 -4.61 28.70
C ALA A 171 -7.41 -5.22 30.12
N GLY A 172 -6.59 -6.25 30.33
CA GLY A 172 -6.47 -6.95 31.61
C GLY A 172 -5.92 -6.11 32.77
N LYS A 173 -5.15 -5.04 32.48
CA LYS A 173 -4.60 -4.15 33.52
C LYS A 173 -5.58 -3.11 34.04
N SER A 174 -6.66 -2.83 33.31
CA SER A 174 -7.64 -1.81 33.68
C SER A 174 -8.70 -2.28 34.69
N GLY A 175 -8.80 -3.59 34.96
CA GLY A 175 -9.80 -4.17 35.88
C GLY A 175 -9.35 -4.28 37.34
N GLY A 176 -8.09 -3.98 37.66
CA GLY A 176 -7.55 -3.97 39.02
C GLY A 176 -7.94 -2.71 39.78
N SER A 177 -9.24 -2.43 39.90
CA SER A 177 -9.70 -1.45 40.88
C SER A 177 -9.31 -1.98 42.24
N THR A 178 -8.31 -1.30 42.82
CA THR A 178 -8.04 -1.20 44.23
C THR A 178 -9.35 -1.27 45.01
N SER A 179 -9.72 -2.45 45.53
CA SER A 179 -10.70 -2.53 46.60
C SER A 179 -10.07 -1.77 47.76
N GLY A 180 -10.44 -0.51 47.86
CA GLY A 180 -10.07 0.35 48.95
C GLY A 180 -10.37 -0.40 50.23
N SER A 181 -9.30 -0.76 50.94
CA SER A 181 -9.33 -1.05 52.36
C SER A 181 -9.83 0.23 53.05
N SER A 182 -11.16 0.41 53.05
CA SER A 182 -11.85 1.39 53.86
C SER A 182 -11.75 0.91 55.29
N ARG A 183 -10.61 1.23 55.91
CA ARG A 183 -10.33 0.99 57.31
C ARG A 183 -11.28 1.90 58.11
N LYS A 184 -12.48 1.37 58.43
CA LYS A 184 -13.45 1.87 59.39
C LYS A 184 -12.73 2.47 60.60
N ARG A 185 -12.58 3.79 60.65
CA ARG A 185 -12.35 4.53 61.90
C ARG A 185 -13.73 4.87 62.44
N LYS A 186 -14.01 4.38 63.66
CA LYS A 186 -15.18 4.76 64.47
C LYS A 186 -15.15 6.29 64.62
N HIS A 187 -16.14 6.98 64.07
CA HIS A 187 -16.44 8.36 64.44
C HIS A 187 -17.70 8.30 65.31
N THR A 188 -17.53 8.76 66.54
CA THR A 188 -18.52 8.84 67.62
C THR A 188 -19.67 9.76 67.23
N ASP A 189 -20.88 9.38 67.67
CA ASP A 189 -22.06 10.24 67.75
C ASP A 189 -21.73 11.57 68.43
N ASP A 190 -22.15 12.69 67.85
CA ASP A 190 -22.69 13.76 68.68
C ASP A 190 -23.80 14.51 67.95
N ILE A 191 -24.79 14.86 68.76
CA ILE A 191 -26.16 15.20 68.45
C ILE A 191 -26.32 16.74 68.39
N ASN A 192 -27.32 17.20 67.62
CA ASN A 192 -27.91 18.55 67.56
C ASN A 192 -27.16 19.65 66.80
N ARG A 193 -27.83 20.26 65.79
CA ARG A 193 -28.39 21.63 65.85
C ARG A 193 -29.01 22.06 64.48
N PRO A 194 -30.13 22.82 64.44
CA PRO A 194 -30.92 23.04 63.23
C PRO A 194 -30.52 24.28 62.41
N GLU A 195 -31.15 24.34 61.23
CA GLU A 195 -31.21 25.36 60.18
C GLU A 195 -30.76 26.79 60.54
N ASP A 196 -29.92 27.40 59.69
CA ASP A 196 -30.17 28.78 59.21
C ASP A 196 -29.25 29.19 58.03
N VAL A 197 -29.89 29.82 57.03
CA VAL A 197 -29.44 31.03 56.30
C VAL A 197 -28.11 31.03 55.52
N SER A 198 -28.29 31.11 54.20
CA SER A 198 -27.67 32.02 53.21
C SER A 198 -26.17 32.02 52.89
N ALA A 199 -25.95 31.85 51.57
CA ALA A 199 -24.93 32.46 50.68
C ALA A 199 -23.44 32.11 50.87
N PRO A 200 -22.71 31.98 49.74
CA PRO A 200 -21.60 32.93 49.50
C PRO A 200 -21.53 33.38 48.03
N ARG A 201 -21.48 34.69 47.75
CA ARG A 201 -20.30 35.56 47.77
C ARG A 201 -19.29 35.27 46.66
N LEU A 202 -19.26 36.26 45.76
CA LEU A 202 -18.19 36.63 44.85
C LEU A 202 -16.79 36.58 45.49
N GLY A 203 -15.84 36.05 44.71
CA GLY A 203 -14.48 36.58 44.64
C GLY A 203 -13.40 35.73 45.31
N LYS A 204 -12.44 35.26 44.50
CA LYS A 204 -10.99 35.54 44.67
C LYS A 204 -10.13 34.86 43.57
N ARG A 205 -9.86 35.64 42.52
CA ARG A 205 -8.54 35.98 41.97
C ARG A 205 -7.33 35.14 42.45
N ARG A 206 -6.65 34.43 41.52
CA ARG A 206 -5.18 34.20 41.49
C ARG A 206 -4.81 33.62 40.10
N ARG A 207 -4.18 34.39 39.19
CA ARG A 207 -2.73 34.72 39.03
C ARG A 207 -2.05 33.84 37.97
N THR A 208 -1.94 34.41 36.77
CA THR A 208 -0.80 34.39 35.80
C THR A 208 0.19 33.20 35.75
N LYS A 209 0.34 32.63 34.55
CA LYS A 209 1.60 32.27 33.85
C LYS A 209 1.20 31.99 32.39
N LYS A 210 1.36 32.91 31.42
CA LYS A 210 2.58 33.32 30.69
C LYS A 210 3.71 32.28 30.72
N VAL A 211 3.75 31.47 29.67
CA VAL A 211 4.94 30.82 29.09
C VAL A 211 4.73 31.02 27.59
N GLU A 212 5.17 32.16 27.02
CA GLU A 212 6.47 32.27 26.34
C GLU A 212 6.77 31.09 25.42
N GLU A 213 6.25 31.20 24.19
CA GLU A 213 7.08 31.32 22.98
C GLU A 213 8.58 31.10 23.22
N MET A 214 9.07 29.92 22.85
CA MET A 214 10.48 29.71 22.53
C MET A 214 10.58 29.23 21.10
N ASN A 215 10.80 30.19 20.21
CA ASN A 215 11.58 29.98 19.00
C ASN A 215 12.97 29.50 19.42
N LYS A 216 13.40 28.33 18.94
CA LYS A 216 14.80 27.92 18.95
C LYS A 216 15.15 27.21 17.64
N THR A 217 15.34 28.04 16.63
CA THR A 217 16.24 27.80 15.51
C THR A 217 17.70 27.76 16.00
N ASP A 218 18.54 27.16 15.17
CA ASP A 218 20.00 27.01 15.26
C ASP A 218 20.57 25.90 16.16
N GLU A 219 20.70 24.71 15.57
CA GLU A 219 21.90 23.89 15.76
C GLU A 219 22.75 23.93 14.49
N THR A 220 23.73 24.83 14.54
CA THR A 220 24.89 24.91 13.68
C THR A 220 25.74 23.64 13.85
N LYS A 221 25.55 22.64 12.98
CA LYS A 221 26.54 21.56 12.80
C LYS A 221 27.75 22.13 12.05
N LYS A 222 28.82 22.42 12.81
CA LYS A 222 30.18 22.58 12.30
C LYS A 222 30.61 21.30 11.57
N MET A 223 30.73 21.37 10.24
CA MET A 223 31.42 20.36 9.45
C MET A 223 32.90 20.77 9.34
N PRO A 224 33.86 19.89 9.66
CA PRO A 224 35.27 20.16 9.42
C PRO A 224 35.57 20.16 7.92
N ALA A 225 36.31 21.18 7.49
CA ALA A 225 36.82 21.37 6.15
C ALA A 225 37.72 20.19 5.72
N GLY A 226 37.17 19.33 4.87
CA GLY A 226 37.90 18.32 4.11
C GLY A 226 38.35 18.90 2.78
N LYS A 227 39.67 19.06 2.65
CA LYS A 227 40.39 19.65 1.52
C LYS A 227 40.05 19.00 0.17
N SER A 228 39.83 19.88 -0.80
CA SER A 228 39.86 19.61 -2.23
C SER A 228 41.22 19.08 -2.70
N ALA A 229 41.20 18.02 -3.51
CA ALA A 229 42.19 17.76 -4.55
C ALA A 229 41.53 16.94 -5.67
N ASN A 230 41.09 17.62 -6.73
CA ASN A 230 41.06 17.00 -8.05
C ASN A 230 42.52 16.85 -8.50
N PRO A 231 42.86 15.76 -9.21
CA PRO A 231 42.95 15.91 -10.66
C PRO A 231 42.48 14.69 -11.47
N SER A 232 41.72 15.00 -12.51
CA SER A 232 41.89 14.51 -13.89
C SER A 232 42.47 13.11 -14.12
N GLN A 233 41.66 12.19 -14.65
CA GLN A 233 42.15 11.37 -15.77
C GLN A 233 41.04 10.95 -16.74
N THR A 234 41.24 11.39 -17.96
CA THR A 234 40.55 11.10 -19.21
C THR A 234 40.59 9.61 -19.55
N GLY A 235 39.42 9.00 -19.76
CA GLY A 235 39.26 7.65 -20.30
C GLY A 235 38.32 7.67 -21.51
N ARG A 236 38.85 8.10 -22.65
CA ARG A 236 38.20 8.17 -23.97
C ARG A 236 37.86 6.75 -24.46
N SER A 237 36.65 6.26 -24.23
CA SER A 237 36.23 4.97 -24.81
C SER A 237 35.78 5.13 -26.26
N LYS A 238 36.28 4.21 -27.08
CA LYS A 238 36.44 4.26 -28.53
C LYS A 238 35.09 4.10 -29.24
N ARG A 239 34.74 5.12 -30.03
CA ARG A 239 33.86 5.06 -31.20
C ARG A 239 34.35 3.96 -32.14
N ARG A 240 33.61 2.85 -32.29
CA ARG A 240 33.73 1.94 -33.44
C ARG A 240 32.52 2.16 -34.35
N LYS A 241 32.82 2.60 -35.57
CA LYS A 241 31.95 2.59 -36.73
C LYS A 241 31.71 1.13 -37.16
N PRO A 242 30.51 0.73 -37.57
CA PRO A 242 30.37 -0.30 -38.60
C PRO A 242 30.35 0.37 -39.98
N SER A 243 31.20 -0.17 -40.85
CA SER A 243 31.39 0.24 -42.22
C SER A 243 30.24 -0.22 -43.12
N THR A 244 29.99 0.66 -44.08
CA THR A 244 29.21 0.60 -45.30
C THR A 244 29.48 -0.62 -46.20
N GLU A 245 28.40 -1.10 -46.82
CA GLU A 245 28.24 -1.75 -48.15
C GLU A 245 29.06 -3.01 -48.52
N ALA A 246 28.34 -4.08 -48.88
CA ALA A 246 28.13 -4.45 -50.29
C ALA A 246 27.08 -5.57 -50.44
N ASP A 247 26.37 -5.47 -51.56
CA ASP A 247 25.43 -6.40 -52.20
C ASP A 247 25.58 -7.90 -51.92
N GLU A 248 24.44 -8.59 -51.80
CA GLU A 248 24.16 -9.70 -52.71
C GLU A 248 22.66 -9.97 -52.87
N LYS A 249 22.24 -9.95 -54.13
CA LYS A 249 20.96 -10.45 -54.65
C LYS A 249 20.81 -11.94 -54.33
N GLY A 250 19.57 -12.39 -54.10
CA GLY A 250 19.14 -13.70 -54.60
C GLY A 250 18.15 -14.48 -53.73
N GLY A 251 17.03 -14.88 -54.36
CA GLY A 251 16.17 -15.99 -53.95
C GLY A 251 15.12 -15.61 -52.89
N GLY A 252 13.82 -15.57 -53.17
CA GLY A 252 13.05 -16.55 -53.93
C GLY A 252 12.85 -17.81 -53.08
N GLY A 253 11.75 -17.91 -52.35
CA GLY A 253 11.45 -19.08 -51.51
C GLY A 253 10.08 -18.98 -50.87
N GLY A 254 9.10 -19.67 -51.45
CA GLY A 254 7.68 -19.55 -51.17
C GLY A 254 7.23 -19.80 -49.73
N CYS A 255 6.11 -19.17 -49.39
CA CYS A 255 5.25 -19.58 -48.28
C CYS A 255 4.37 -20.76 -48.74
N PRO A 256 4.51 -21.97 -48.19
CA PRO A 256 3.48 -22.98 -48.32
C PRO A 256 2.37 -22.73 -47.30
N GLY A 257 1.19 -22.39 -47.84
CA GLY A 257 -0.03 -23.17 -47.67
C GLY A 257 -0.49 -23.51 -46.25
N ALA A 258 -1.60 -22.89 -45.86
CA ALA A 258 -2.48 -23.35 -44.80
C ALA A 258 -2.91 -24.81 -45.02
N ALA A 259 -2.74 -25.64 -43.99
CA ALA A 259 -3.43 -26.91 -43.87
C ALA A 259 -4.54 -26.75 -42.83
N VAL A 260 -5.77 -26.66 -43.33
CA VAL A 260 -7.01 -26.85 -42.58
C VAL A 260 -7.19 -28.35 -42.41
N GLU A 261 -6.97 -28.89 -41.22
CA GLU A 261 -7.32 -30.29 -40.90
C GLU A 261 -8.73 -30.31 -40.31
N GLU A 262 -9.71 -30.49 -41.21
CA GLU A 262 -11.10 -30.80 -40.89
C GLU A 262 -11.20 -32.26 -40.45
N LYS A 263 -11.23 -32.52 -39.14
CA LYS A 263 -11.60 -33.84 -38.61
C LYS A 263 -13.11 -33.94 -38.45
N GLN A 264 -13.73 -34.50 -39.48
CA GLN A 264 -15.00 -35.20 -39.36
C GLN A 264 -14.77 -36.56 -38.68
N GLY A 265 -15.62 -36.90 -37.72
CA GLY A 265 -15.72 -38.22 -37.12
C GLY A 265 -16.42 -38.12 -35.78
N GLY A 266 -17.52 -38.78 -35.51
CA GLY A 266 -18.31 -39.75 -36.26
C GLY A 266 -19.36 -40.20 -35.27
N ARG A 267 -20.65 -40.03 -35.61
CA ARG A 267 -21.75 -40.60 -34.84
C ARG A 267 -21.84 -42.08 -35.20
N HIS A 268 -21.81 -42.95 -34.21
CA HIS A 268 -22.44 -44.25 -34.32
C HIS A 268 -23.39 -44.45 -33.13
N ALA A 269 -24.51 -45.06 -33.48
CA ALA A 269 -25.70 -45.36 -32.72
C ALA A 269 -25.47 -46.31 -31.54
#